data_AF-Q8H1T6-F1
#
_entry.id   AF-Q8H1T6-F1
#
_cell.length_a   1.000
_cell.length_b   1.000
_cell.length_c   1.000
_cell.angle_alpha   90.00
_cell.angle_beta   90.00
_cell.angle_gamma   90.00
#
_symmetry.space_group_name_H-M   'P 1'
#
loop_
_entity.id
_entity.type
_entity.pdbx_description
1 polymer ?
#
loop_
_entity_poly.entity_id
_entity_poly.type
_entity_poly.pdbx_seq_one_letter_code
_entity_poly.pdbx_strand_id
1 'polypeptide(L)'
;ARRLIYITGWSVYHLVTLVRDNGKAEESMLGEILKRKSQEGVRVLLLIWDDPTSSKSILGYKSEGIMGTSDEETRRYFKHSSVHVLLCPRSAGKGHSWVKKQETGTIYTHHQKTVIVDVDAGNYQRKIIAFVGGLDLCKGRYDTPQHPIFKTLQNVHKDDYHQPNYTGPTTGCPREPWHDLHSRIEGPAAYDVLTNFEERWLKASKRHGLQKMKASQDDALLQLDRIPDILKIADVPCLGEDDADTWHVQIFRSIDSNSVKGFPKDPKEATNKNLVCGKNVLIDMSIHTAYVKAIRAAQHFIYIENQYFLGSSYNWNNYQDLGANNLIPMEIALKIANKIRANERFSVYIIVPMWPEGVPTSTATQRILFWQHNTMQMMYETIYKALVEVGLENTYEPQDYLNFFCLGNREVQEDGNNTVVKSSKPTTPQELSQKSRRFMIYVHSKGMIVDDEYVILGSANINQRSLEGTRDTEIAMGSYQPHHTWATKHSRPHGQVYGYRMSLWAEHTGTLEQCFEHPESLECVRRIRVFGEHNWLQYAADEVTEMRGHLLKYPVEVDRTGKVKSLPGCETSQILEGR
;
A
#
# COMPACT_ATOMS: atom_id res chain seq x y z
N ALA A 1 -7.81 21.08 12.61
CA ALA A 1 -7.83 22.11 11.55
C ALA A 1 -8.66 23.33 11.97
N ARG A 2 -8.09 24.52 11.79
CA ARG A 2 -8.78 25.83 11.82
C ARG A 2 -8.65 26.57 10.49
N ARG A 3 -7.77 26.15 9.59
CA ARG A 3 -7.46 26.84 8.33
C ARG A 3 -7.70 25.97 7.11
N LEU A 4 -7.16 24.74 7.06
CA LEU A 4 -7.28 23.85 5.92
C LEU A 4 -7.44 22.37 6.27
N ILE A 5 -8.15 21.65 5.40
CA ILE A 5 -8.18 20.18 5.31
C ILE A 5 -8.12 19.81 3.83
N TYR A 6 -6.99 19.32 3.36
CA TYR A 6 -6.80 18.87 1.97
C TYR A 6 -6.67 17.35 1.93
N ILE A 7 -7.44 16.68 1.06
CA ILE A 7 -7.50 15.22 1.01
C ILE A 7 -7.33 14.75 -0.44
N THR A 8 -6.44 13.78 -0.66
CA THR A 8 -6.42 12.98 -1.88
C THR A 8 -6.80 11.55 -1.57
N GLY A 9 -7.54 10.92 -2.47
CA GLY A 9 -7.83 9.50 -2.36
C GLY A 9 -8.08 8.89 -3.74
N TRP A 10 -7.74 7.62 -3.86
CA TRP A 10 -8.24 6.79 -4.96
C TRP A 10 -9.75 6.59 -4.79
N SER A 11 -10.20 6.44 -3.54
CA SER A 11 -11.62 6.49 -3.17
C SER A 11 -11.77 7.22 -1.84
N VAL A 12 -12.84 8.01 -1.71
CA VAL A 12 -13.26 8.61 -0.45
C VAL A 12 -14.73 8.30 -0.29
N TYR A 13 -15.13 7.74 0.85
CA TYR A 13 -16.52 7.44 1.14
C TYR A 13 -17.00 8.24 2.36
N HIS A 14 -17.96 9.14 2.10
CA HIS A 14 -18.42 10.10 3.09
C HIS A 14 -19.09 9.49 4.33
N LEU A 15 -19.64 8.27 4.26
CA LEU A 15 -20.28 7.61 5.41
C LEU A 15 -19.29 6.82 6.31
N VAL A 16 -18.00 6.77 5.97
CA VAL A 16 -17.01 6.11 6.83
C VAL A 16 -16.96 6.80 8.18
N THR A 17 -17.03 5.99 9.23
CA THR A 17 -16.80 6.39 10.61
C THR A 17 -15.33 6.15 10.97
N LEU A 18 -14.63 7.20 11.38
CA LEU A 18 -13.18 7.16 11.68
C LEU A 18 -12.84 6.53 13.04
N VAL A 19 -13.75 6.61 14.02
CA VAL A 19 -13.56 6.06 15.39
C VAL A 19 -14.78 5.21 15.74
N ARG A 20 -14.57 3.92 16.05
CA ARG A 20 -15.68 2.96 16.26
C ARG A 20 -15.78 2.39 17.67
N ASP A 21 -14.73 2.52 18.49
CA ASP A 21 -14.63 1.80 19.78
C ASP A 21 -15.37 2.46 20.96
N ASN A 22 -15.86 3.71 20.83
CA ASN A 22 -16.28 4.53 21.98
C ASN A 22 -17.73 5.07 21.92
N GLY A 23 -18.63 4.45 21.16
CA GLY A 23 -20.06 4.87 21.08
C GLY A 23 -20.31 6.25 20.46
N LYS A 24 -19.28 6.96 20.01
CA LYS A 24 -19.32 8.26 19.31
C LYS A 24 -19.20 8.14 17.79
N ALA A 25 -19.72 7.05 17.24
CA ALA A 25 -19.60 6.73 15.82
C ALA A 25 -20.19 7.85 14.93
N GLU A 26 -21.38 8.35 15.27
CA GLU A 26 -22.05 9.40 14.50
C GLU A 26 -21.26 10.73 14.47
N GLU A 27 -20.62 11.11 15.57
CA GLU A 27 -19.75 12.30 15.63
C GLU A 27 -18.47 12.15 14.78
N SER A 28 -18.14 10.91 14.43
CA SER A 28 -16.91 10.51 13.75
C SER A 28 -17.11 10.20 12.26
N MET A 29 -18.30 10.45 11.71
CA MET A 29 -18.59 10.27 10.28
C MET A 29 -17.86 11.33 9.43
N LEU A 30 -17.05 10.87 8.49
CA LEU A 30 -16.17 11.72 7.69
C LEU A 30 -16.92 12.86 6.98
N GLY A 31 -18.04 12.55 6.33
CA GLY A 31 -18.85 13.51 5.59
C GLY A 31 -19.34 14.67 6.45
N GLU A 32 -19.87 14.35 7.63
CA GLU A 32 -20.41 15.33 8.57
C GLU A 32 -19.29 16.15 9.23
N ILE A 33 -18.14 15.54 9.55
CA ILE A 33 -16.96 16.26 10.03
C ILE A 33 -16.55 17.31 8.99
N LEU A 34 -16.38 16.90 7.73
CA LEU A 34 -15.90 17.80 6.68
C LEU A 34 -16.89 18.94 6.41
N LYS A 35 -18.20 18.67 6.40
CA LYS A 35 -19.23 19.71 6.30
C LYS A 35 -19.14 20.69 7.47
N ARG A 36 -19.11 20.20 8.71
CA ARG A 36 -19.02 21.04 9.92
C ARG A 36 -17.78 21.92 9.91
N LYS A 37 -16.60 21.34 9.64
CA LYS A 37 -15.35 22.11 9.54
C LYS A 37 -15.42 23.17 8.43
N SER A 38 -16.03 22.86 7.30
CA SER A 38 -16.21 23.84 6.22
C SER A 38 -17.15 25.00 6.60
N GLN A 39 -18.18 24.74 7.41
CA GLN A 39 -19.11 25.75 7.93
C GLN A 39 -18.46 26.64 9.00
N GLU A 40 -17.50 26.10 9.76
CA GLU A 40 -16.65 26.86 10.69
C GLU A 40 -15.60 27.73 9.98
N GLY A 41 -15.57 27.75 8.64
CA GLY A 41 -14.65 28.56 7.85
C GLY A 41 -13.33 27.87 7.48
N VAL A 42 -13.16 26.57 7.78
CA VAL A 42 -11.98 25.81 7.34
C VAL A 42 -12.08 25.54 5.84
N ARG A 43 -10.99 25.76 5.10
CA ARG A 43 -10.92 25.43 3.68
C ARG A 43 -10.78 23.92 3.48
N VAL A 44 -11.86 23.27 3.02
CA VAL A 44 -11.87 21.81 2.79
C VAL A 44 -11.84 21.50 1.30
N LEU A 45 -10.76 20.87 0.83
CA LEU A 45 -10.54 20.52 -0.58
C LEU A 45 -10.29 19.02 -0.73
N LEU A 46 -11.07 18.35 -1.57
CA LEU A 46 -10.94 16.92 -1.88
C LEU A 46 -10.57 16.78 -3.35
N LEU A 47 -9.46 16.08 -3.62
CA LEU A 47 -9.01 15.70 -4.96
C LEU A 47 -9.10 14.18 -5.08
N ILE A 48 -10.23 13.70 -5.60
CA ILE A 48 -10.58 12.28 -5.68
C ILE A 48 -10.34 11.80 -7.11
N TRP A 49 -9.86 10.58 -7.31
CA TRP A 49 -9.81 9.98 -8.64
C TRP A 49 -11.23 9.92 -9.27
N ASP A 50 -11.32 10.27 -10.55
CA ASP A 50 -12.56 10.16 -11.35
C ASP A 50 -12.58 8.77 -12.01
N ASP A 51 -13.41 7.85 -11.51
CA ASP A 51 -13.56 6.54 -12.14
C ASP A 51 -14.39 6.70 -13.43
N PRO A 52 -13.78 6.47 -14.61
CA PRO A 52 -14.45 6.64 -15.90
C PRO A 52 -15.66 5.71 -16.08
N THR A 53 -15.82 4.70 -15.24
CA THR A 53 -16.93 3.74 -15.26
C THR A 53 -18.08 4.13 -14.32
N SER A 54 -17.84 4.93 -13.28
CA SER A 54 -18.84 5.44 -12.33
C SER A 54 -19.84 6.42 -12.96
N SER A 55 -19.49 7.02 -14.12
CA SER A 55 -20.32 8.00 -14.83
C SER A 55 -21.23 7.41 -15.92
N LYS A 56 -21.07 6.13 -16.29
CA LYS A 56 -21.87 5.48 -17.35
C LYS A 56 -23.20 4.95 -16.82
N SER A 57 -24.12 5.86 -16.50
CA SER A 57 -25.54 5.52 -16.30
C SER A 57 -26.15 5.00 -17.61
N ILE A 58 -26.46 3.70 -17.69
CA ILE A 58 -27.35 3.15 -18.72
C ILE A 58 -28.78 3.21 -18.16
N LEU A 59 -29.66 3.99 -18.81
CA LEU A 59 -31.11 3.99 -18.54
C LEU A 59 -31.55 4.26 -17.08
N GLY A 60 -30.83 5.12 -16.35
CA GLY A 60 -31.27 5.59 -15.03
C GLY A 60 -31.01 4.63 -13.86
N TYR A 61 -30.44 3.45 -14.11
CA TYR A 61 -29.92 2.57 -13.08
C TYR A 61 -28.45 2.92 -12.79
N LYS A 62 -28.15 3.22 -11.53
CA LYS A 62 -26.83 3.60 -11.04
C LYS A 62 -26.01 2.33 -10.81
N SER A 63 -24.91 2.15 -11.53
CA SER A 63 -23.90 1.16 -11.18
C SER A 63 -22.88 1.79 -10.22
N GLU A 64 -22.50 1.09 -9.16
CA GLU A 64 -21.16 1.28 -8.58
C GLU A 64 -20.14 1.06 -9.72
N GLY A 65 -19.11 1.91 -9.82
CA GLY A 65 -18.10 1.77 -10.87
C GLY A 65 -17.50 0.36 -10.88
N ILE A 66 -16.97 -0.10 -12.02
CA ILE A 66 -16.34 -1.43 -12.15
C ILE A 66 -15.19 -1.59 -11.14
N MET A 67 -14.60 -0.48 -10.71
CA MET A 67 -13.50 -0.43 -9.77
C MET A 67 -13.95 -0.24 -8.31
N GLY A 68 -15.25 -0.20 -8.01
CA GLY A 68 -15.77 -0.15 -6.64
C GLY A 68 -15.47 1.15 -5.89
N THR A 69 -15.30 2.29 -6.59
CA THR A 69 -15.08 3.60 -5.96
C THR A 69 -16.39 4.31 -5.60
N SER A 70 -16.31 5.25 -4.65
CA SER A 70 -17.45 6.08 -4.21
C SER A 70 -17.30 7.56 -4.60
N ASP A 71 -16.53 7.83 -5.65
CA ASP A 71 -16.13 9.15 -6.11
C ASP A 71 -17.33 10.06 -6.47
N GLU A 72 -18.22 9.58 -7.34
CA GLU A 72 -19.42 10.31 -7.77
C GLU A 72 -20.43 10.50 -6.63
N GLU A 73 -20.59 9.49 -5.77
CA GLU A 73 -21.46 9.56 -4.59
C GLU A 73 -20.97 10.62 -3.60
N THR A 74 -19.68 10.60 -3.27
CA THR A 74 -19.06 11.58 -2.38
C THR A 74 -19.12 12.99 -2.97
N ARG A 75 -18.88 13.18 -4.28
CA ARG A 75 -19.08 14.49 -4.93
C ARG A 75 -20.52 14.99 -4.77
N ARG A 76 -21.52 14.13 -4.98
CA ARG A 76 -22.94 14.51 -4.84
C ARG A 76 -23.29 14.91 -3.41
N TYR A 77 -22.79 14.17 -2.43
CA TYR A 77 -23.02 14.45 -1.01
C TYR A 77 -22.53 15.86 -0.60
N PHE A 78 -21.42 16.34 -1.16
CA PHE A 78 -20.85 17.67 -0.87
C PHE A 78 -21.33 18.80 -1.80
N LYS A 79 -22.11 18.51 -2.86
CA LYS A 79 -22.49 19.46 -3.91
C LYS A 79 -23.11 20.78 -3.41
N HIS A 80 -23.82 20.72 -2.29
CA HIS A 80 -24.51 21.87 -1.68
C HIS A 80 -23.87 22.31 -0.35
N SER A 81 -22.59 22.01 -0.16
CA SER A 81 -21.80 22.43 1.00
C SER A 81 -20.64 23.34 0.59
N SER A 82 -19.94 23.90 1.57
CA SER A 82 -18.70 24.67 1.36
C SER A 82 -17.47 23.79 1.11
N VAL A 83 -17.62 22.46 1.12
CA VAL A 83 -16.54 21.51 0.77
C VAL A 83 -16.37 21.49 -0.75
N HIS A 84 -15.13 21.68 -1.22
CA HIS A 84 -14.84 21.62 -2.65
C HIS A 84 -14.30 20.24 -3.04
N VAL A 85 -15.06 19.52 -3.86
CA VAL A 85 -14.66 18.22 -4.40
C VAL A 85 -14.33 18.36 -5.89
N LEU A 86 -13.11 17.97 -6.27
CA LEU A 86 -12.70 17.81 -7.65
C LEU A 86 -12.48 16.33 -7.94
N LEU A 87 -13.22 15.81 -8.92
CA LEU A 87 -12.92 14.52 -9.53
C LEU A 87 -11.82 14.73 -10.56
N CYS A 88 -10.76 13.95 -10.44
CA CYS A 88 -9.53 14.09 -11.20
C CYS A 88 -9.33 12.84 -12.07
N PRO A 89 -9.61 12.90 -13.38
CA PRO A 89 -9.33 11.79 -14.26
C PRO A 89 -7.83 11.70 -14.53
N ARG A 90 -7.31 10.48 -14.67
CA ARG A 90 -5.95 10.27 -15.17
C ARG A 90 -5.97 10.48 -16.68
N SER A 91 -5.01 11.23 -17.21
CA SER A 91 -4.98 11.57 -18.64
C SER A 91 -3.57 11.61 -19.20
N ALA A 92 -3.43 11.14 -20.44
CA ALA A 92 -2.19 11.26 -21.18
C ALA A 92 -2.08 12.66 -21.81
N GLY A 93 -0.87 13.20 -21.86
CA GLY A 93 -0.57 14.49 -22.46
C GLY A 93 -0.89 14.62 -23.96
N LYS A 94 -0.85 15.87 -24.45
CA LYS A 94 -0.99 16.18 -25.88
C LYS A 94 0.19 15.58 -26.65
N GLY A 95 -0.08 14.94 -27.80
CA GLY A 95 0.94 14.31 -28.65
C GLY A 95 1.17 12.82 -28.43
N HIS A 96 0.49 12.17 -27.47
CA HIS A 96 0.43 10.71 -27.41
C HIS A 96 -0.56 10.13 -28.44
N SER A 97 -0.32 8.88 -28.86
CA SER A 97 -1.22 8.14 -29.75
C SER A 97 -2.61 8.02 -29.13
N TRP A 98 -3.63 7.87 -29.99
CA TRP A 98 -5.01 7.69 -29.55
C TRP A 98 -5.17 6.49 -28.61
N VAL A 99 -4.51 5.36 -28.93
CA VAL A 99 -4.46 4.15 -28.08
C VAL A 99 -3.92 4.47 -26.68
N LYS A 100 -2.77 5.17 -26.58
CA LYS A 100 -2.16 5.51 -25.29
C LYS A 100 -3.04 6.46 -24.46
N LYS A 101 -3.78 7.36 -25.11
CA LYS A 101 -4.74 8.23 -24.43
C LYS A 101 -5.92 7.44 -23.87
N GLN A 102 -6.47 6.52 -24.67
CA GLN A 102 -7.57 5.65 -24.24
C GLN A 102 -7.13 4.73 -23.09
N GLU A 103 -5.96 4.11 -23.21
CA GLU A 103 -5.36 3.28 -22.15
C GLU A 103 -5.21 4.07 -20.85
N THR A 104 -4.57 5.25 -20.91
CA THR A 104 -4.33 6.06 -19.70
C THR A 104 -5.61 6.54 -19.03
N GLY A 105 -6.61 6.93 -19.82
CA GLY A 105 -7.90 7.40 -19.30
C GLY A 105 -8.84 6.30 -18.83
N THR A 106 -8.56 5.03 -19.13
CA THR A 106 -9.43 3.90 -18.77
C THR A 106 -8.81 2.99 -17.71
N ILE A 107 -7.48 2.85 -17.72
CA ILE A 107 -6.77 1.83 -16.93
C ILE A 107 -6.03 2.46 -15.75
N TYR A 108 -5.42 3.64 -15.91
CA TYR A 108 -4.57 4.24 -14.89
C TYR A 108 -5.34 5.18 -13.97
N THR A 109 -4.84 5.31 -12.73
CA THR A 109 -5.58 5.97 -11.64
C THR A 109 -4.75 7.06 -10.96
N HIS A 110 -5.43 7.87 -10.15
CA HIS A 110 -4.78 8.69 -9.14
C HIS A 110 -4.79 7.95 -7.81
N HIS A 111 -3.66 7.37 -7.42
CA HIS A 111 -3.60 6.38 -6.33
C HIS A 111 -3.01 6.90 -5.01
N GLN A 112 -2.66 8.20 -4.96
CA GLN A 112 -2.17 8.87 -3.74
C GLN A 112 -3.27 8.98 -2.67
N LYS A 113 -2.99 8.49 -1.46
CA LYS A 113 -3.83 8.70 -0.26
C LYS A 113 -3.14 9.67 0.67
N THR A 114 -3.71 10.87 0.82
CA THR A 114 -3.14 11.91 1.69
C THR A 114 -4.21 12.68 2.45
N VAL A 115 -3.88 13.09 3.67
CA VAL A 115 -4.66 14.06 4.46
C VAL A 115 -3.69 15.12 4.96
N ILE A 116 -3.95 16.39 4.67
CA ILE A 116 -3.11 17.53 5.06
C ILE A 116 -3.97 18.47 5.88
N VAL A 117 -3.51 18.81 7.08
CA VAL A 117 -4.27 19.65 8.02
C VAL A 117 -3.35 20.58 8.78
N ASP A 118 -3.89 21.73 9.17
CA ASP A 118 -3.25 22.59 10.15
C ASP A 118 -3.60 22.16 11.59
N VAL A 119 -2.60 22.08 12.45
CA VAL A 119 -2.74 21.74 13.89
C VAL A 119 -2.15 22.84 14.76
N ASP A 120 -2.50 22.81 16.05
CA ASP A 120 -1.92 23.73 17.02
C ASP A 120 -0.41 23.48 17.17
N ALA A 121 0.37 24.55 17.19
CA ALA A 121 1.82 24.53 17.43
C ALA A 121 2.19 25.23 18.74
N GLY A 122 1.20 25.64 19.55
CA GLY A 122 1.41 26.48 20.73
C GLY A 122 1.58 27.95 20.36
N ASN A 123 1.59 28.84 21.36
CA ASN A 123 1.81 30.29 21.18
C ASN A 123 0.89 30.95 20.13
N TYR A 124 -0.36 30.51 20.03
CA TYR A 124 -1.33 30.96 19.02
C TYR A 124 -0.88 30.73 17.57
N GLN A 125 0.14 29.89 17.35
CA GLN A 125 0.66 29.50 16.05
C GLN A 125 0.17 28.11 15.67
N ARG A 126 0.22 27.83 14.37
CA ARG A 126 -0.27 26.59 13.78
C ARG A 126 0.77 26.04 12.83
N LYS A 127 0.86 24.71 12.72
CA LYS A 127 1.78 24.04 11.80
C LYS A 127 1.02 23.08 10.89
N ILE A 128 1.58 22.79 9.73
CA ILE A 128 1.04 21.76 8.83
C ILE A 128 1.55 20.39 9.27
N ILE A 129 0.63 19.42 9.26
CA ILE A 129 0.96 18.00 9.32
C ILE A 129 0.32 17.31 8.11
N ALA A 130 0.88 16.19 7.72
CA ALA A 130 0.38 15.38 6.62
C ALA A 130 0.31 13.90 6.99
N PHE A 131 -0.56 13.17 6.32
CA PHE A 131 -0.68 11.72 6.42
C PHE A 131 -0.46 11.13 5.02
N VAL A 132 0.33 10.05 4.94
CA VAL A 132 0.67 9.35 3.70
C VAL A 132 0.73 7.84 3.99
N GLY A 133 0.17 7.03 3.09
CA GLY A 133 0.25 5.57 3.18
C GLY A 133 -0.67 4.83 2.22
N GLY A 134 -1.05 3.60 2.58
CA GLY A 134 -1.93 2.73 1.80
C GLY A 134 -3.42 2.90 2.10
N LEU A 135 -3.79 3.41 3.27
CA LEU A 135 -5.19 3.59 3.67
C LEU A 135 -5.89 4.75 2.96
N ASP A 136 -6.90 4.43 2.14
CA ASP A 136 -7.92 5.38 1.67
C ASP A 136 -8.99 5.58 2.77
N LEU A 137 -9.61 6.77 2.79
CA LEU A 137 -10.75 7.05 3.67
C LEU A 137 -12.06 6.51 3.06
N CYS A 138 -12.16 5.18 2.92
CA CYS A 138 -13.30 4.50 2.30
C CYS A 138 -13.67 3.17 2.98
N LYS A 139 -14.71 2.49 2.49
CA LYS A 139 -15.25 1.25 3.09
C LYS A 139 -14.20 0.15 3.19
N GLY A 140 -14.30 -0.68 4.22
CA GLY A 140 -13.50 -1.90 4.40
C GLY A 140 -12.11 -1.70 5.00
N ARG A 141 -11.62 -0.45 5.09
CA ARG A 141 -10.25 -0.11 5.50
C ARG A 141 -10.04 -0.04 7.02
N TYR A 142 -11.10 0.16 7.78
CA TYR A 142 -11.00 0.12 9.24
C TYR A 142 -10.80 -1.33 9.67
N ASP A 143 -9.75 -1.58 10.45
CA ASP A 143 -9.47 -2.86 11.07
C ASP A 143 -8.50 -2.67 12.25
N THR A 144 -8.20 -3.76 12.94
CA THR A 144 -7.26 -3.83 14.06
C THR A 144 -6.32 -5.02 13.86
N PRO A 145 -5.16 -5.08 14.54
CA PRO A 145 -4.23 -6.21 14.43
C PRO A 145 -4.82 -7.60 14.72
N GLN A 146 -6.01 -7.68 15.35
CA GLN A 146 -6.72 -8.94 15.57
C GLN A 146 -7.38 -9.50 14.29
N HIS A 147 -7.60 -8.65 13.29
CA HIS A 147 -8.17 -8.98 11.98
C HIS A 147 -9.37 -9.96 12.00
N PRO A 148 -10.43 -9.65 12.76
CA PRO A 148 -11.56 -10.55 12.91
C PRO A 148 -12.30 -10.75 11.59
N ILE A 149 -12.62 -12.01 11.28
CA ILE A 149 -13.32 -12.42 10.06
C ILE A 149 -14.83 -12.58 10.27
N PHE A 150 -15.29 -12.94 11.48
CA PHE A 150 -16.72 -13.03 11.81
C PHE A 150 -17.12 -12.29 13.08
N LYS A 151 -16.27 -12.26 14.11
CA LYS A 151 -16.59 -11.72 15.45
C LYS A 151 -17.11 -10.29 15.44
N THR A 152 -16.73 -9.49 14.44
CA THR A 152 -17.10 -8.08 14.34
C THR A 152 -18.23 -7.75 13.36
N LEU A 153 -18.83 -8.75 12.71
CA LEU A 153 -19.82 -8.52 11.66
C LEU A 153 -21.12 -7.86 12.18
N GLN A 154 -21.38 -7.95 13.48
CA GLN A 154 -22.57 -7.36 14.12
C GLN A 154 -22.26 -6.07 14.91
N ASN A 155 -21.01 -5.60 14.92
CA ASN A 155 -20.57 -4.40 15.64
C ASN A 155 -19.88 -3.39 14.70
N VAL A 156 -18.57 -3.15 14.87
CA VAL A 156 -17.78 -2.16 14.15
C VAL A 156 -17.73 -2.38 12.64
N HIS A 157 -18.03 -3.58 12.14
CA HIS A 157 -18.07 -3.91 10.70
C HIS A 157 -19.49 -4.14 10.15
N LYS A 158 -20.55 -3.90 10.94
CA LYS A 158 -21.93 -4.10 10.49
C LYS A 158 -22.29 -3.26 9.26
N ASP A 159 -21.95 -1.97 9.30
CA ASP A 159 -22.23 -1.02 8.22
C ASP A 159 -21.00 -0.76 7.33
N ASP A 160 -19.96 -1.58 7.49
CA ASP A 160 -18.67 -1.51 6.78
C ASP A 160 -18.14 -2.90 6.40
N TYR A 161 -19.08 -3.80 6.06
CA TYR A 161 -18.76 -5.13 5.57
C TYR A 161 -18.12 -5.03 4.18
N HIS A 162 -16.92 -5.58 4.02
CA HIS A 162 -16.17 -5.59 2.77
C HIS A 162 -15.73 -7.01 2.43
N GLN A 163 -16.14 -7.50 1.26
CA GLN A 163 -15.80 -8.83 0.77
C GLN A 163 -16.02 -8.93 -0.75
N PRO A 164 -15.02 -8.56 -1.57
CA PRO A 164 -15.13 -8.50 -3.03
C PRO A 164 -14.70 -9.79 -3.74
N ASN A 165 -14.32 -10.85 -3.00
CA ASN A 165 -13.76 -12.06 -3.59
C ASN A 165 -14.80 -13.09 -4.07
N TYR A 166 -16.10 -12.83 -3.83
CA TYR A 166 -17.20 -13.71 -4.25
C TYR A 166 -18.05 -13.06 -5.35
N THR A 167 -18.58 -13.87 -6.27
CA THR A 167 -19.49 -13.43 -7.35
C THR A 167 -20.98 -13.45 -6.97
N GLY A 168 -21.32 -13.93 -5.77
CA GLY A 168 -22.69 -14.08 -5.29
C GLY A 168 -22.90 -13.46 -3.90
N PRO A 169 -24.08 -13.66 -3.28
CA PRO A 169 -24.40 -13.13 -1.96
C PRO A 169 -23.35 -13.55 -0.93
N THR A 170 -22.90 -12.59 -0.13
CA THR A 170 -21.85 -12.76 0.88
C THR A 170 -22.40 -12.84 2.30
N THR A 171 -23.73 -12.89 2.47
CA THR A 171 -24.37 -13.04 3.78
C THR A 171 -23.81 -14.25 4.52
N GLY A 172 -23.32 -14.02 5.74
CA GLY A 172 -22.71 -15.04 6.59
C GLY A 172 -21.27 -15.41 6.23
N CYS A 173 -20.74 -14.98 5.09
CA CYS A 173 -19.34 -15.18 4.71
C CYS A 173 -18.40 -14.32 5.59
N PRO A 174 -17.14 -14.74 5.78
CA PRO A 174 -16.16 -13.90 6.46
C PRO A 174 -16.03 -12.55 5.73
N ARG A 175 -15.85 -11.46 6.48
CA ARG A 175 -15.32 -10.23 5.85
C ARG A 175 -13.90 -10.49 5.37
N GLU A 176 -13.38 -9.64 4.50
CA GLU A 176 -11.95 -9.58 4.20
C GLU A 176 -11.30 -8.58 5.19
N PRO A 177 -10.51 -9.05 6.17
CA PRO A 177 -9.73 -8.15 7.05
C PRO A 177 -8.70 -7.37 6.23
N TRP A 178 -8.33 -6.18 6.72
CA TRP A 178 -7.52 -5.22 5.98
C TRP A 178 -6.24 -4.89 6.76
N HIS A 179 -5.12 -5.46 6.34
CA HIS A 179 -3.79 -5.13 6.85
C HIS A 179 -3.13 -4.06 5.98
N ASP A 180 -2.68 -2.96 6.57
CA ASP A 180 -2.11 -1.84 5.83
C ASP A 180 -1.19 -0.97 6.69
N LEU A 181 -0.42 -0.09 6.04
CA LEU A 181 0.54 0.80 6.69
C LEU A 181 0.20 2.26 6.35
N HIS A 182 0.27 3.13 7.35
CA HIS A 182 0.08 4.58 7.18
C HIS A 182 1.00 5.35 8.11
N SER A 183 1.33 6.58 7.74
CA SER A 183 2.24 7.44 8.51
C SER A 183 1.65 8.83 8.74
N ARG A 184 2.00 9.44 9.86
CA ARG A 184 1.86 10.88 10.12
C ARG A 184 3.23 11.52 9.97
N ILE A 185 3.28 12.61 9.23
CA ILE A 185 4.48 13.39 8.93
C ILE A 185 4.33 14.76 9.56
N GLU A 186 5.32 15.15 10.37
CA GLU A 186 5.46 16.47 10.95
C GLU A 186 6.79 17.09 10.49
N GLY A 187 6.93 18.41 10.67
CA GLY A 187 8.11 19.13 10.23
C GLY A 187 8.06 19.50 8.74
N PRO A 188 9.21 19.91 8.16
CA PRO A 188 9.28 20.43 6.78
C PRO A 188 8.71 19.48 5.72
N ALA A 189 8.88 18.17 5.87
CA ALA A 189 8.38 17.18 4.92
C ALA A 189 6.84 17.18 4.79
N ALA A 190 6.09 17.66 5.78
CA ALA A 190 4.63 17.83 5.66
C ALA A 190 4.27 18.89 4.60
N TYR A 191 5.12 19.90 4.41
CA TYR A 191 4.93 20.95 3.41
C TYR A 191 5.26 20.44 2.00
N ASP A 192 6.11 19.42 1.85
CA ASP A 192 6.35 18.75 0.56
C ASP A 192 5.10 17.98 0.11
N VAL A 193 4.39 17.33 1.04
CA VAL A 193 3.10 16.66 0.76
C VAL A 193 2.03 17.69 0.37
N LEU A 194 1.99 18.83 1.07
CA LEU A 194 1.13 19.97 0.70
C LEU A 194 1.46 20.50 -0.70
N THR A 195 2.74 20.72 -1.01
CA THR A 195 3.19 21.19 -2.32
C THR A 195 2.71 20.24 -3.42
N ASN A 196 2.85 18.93 -3.22
CA ASN A 196 2.31 17.94 -4.15
C ASN A 196 0.79 18.09 -4.35
N PHE A 197 0.02 18.31 -3.28
CA PHE A 197 -1.42 18.55 -3.39
C PHE A 197 -1.72 19.80 -4.22
N GLU A 198 -1.05 20.91 -3.93
CA GLU A 198 -1.26 22.20 -4.60
C GLU A 198 -0.91 22.12 -6.10
N GLU A 199 0.22 21.51 -6.44
CA GLU A 199 0.64 21.28 -7.82
C GLU A 199 -0.41 20.48 -8.62
N ARG A 200 -0.98 19.44 -7.99
CA ARG A 200 -2.05 18.61 -8.59
C ARG A 200 -3.37 19.35 -8.69
N TRP A 201 -3.77 20.06 -7.64
CA TRP A 201 -4.99 20.86 -7.61
C TRP A 201 -4.97 21.90 -8.72
N LEU A 202 -3.87 22.65 -8.86
CA LEU A 202 -3.69 23.67 -9.91
C LEU A 202 -3.65 23.07 -11.32
N LYS A 203 -3.32 21.78 -11.45
CA LYS A 203 -3.42 21.08 -12.74
C LYS A 203 -4.85 20.66 -13.04
N ALA A 204 -5.52 20.03 -12.08
CA ALA A 204 -6.87 19.47 -12.22
C ALA A 204 -7.97 20.54 -12.36
N SER A 205 -7.82 21.67 -11.68
CA SER A 205 -8.77 22.79 -11.72
C SER A 205 -8.72 23.63 -13.01
N LYS A 206 -7.79 23.35 -13.95
CA LYS A 206 -7.72 24.07 -15.23
C LYS A 206 -8.95 23.79 -16.07
N ARG A 207 -9.72 24.85 -16.34
CA ARG A 207 -10.93 24.79 -17.17
C ARG A 207 -10.63 24.56 -18.66
N HIS A 208 -11.48 23.78 -19.32
CA HIS A 208 -11.48 23.57 -20.76
C HIS A 208 -12.67 24.29 -21.44
N GLY A 209 -12.48 24.76 -22.68
CA GLY A 209 -13.55 25.32 -23.51
C GLY A 209 -14.16 26.64 -23.01
N LEU A 210 -15.48 26.78 -23.15
CA LEU A 210 -16.28 27.99 -22.85
C LEU A 210 -16.25 28.40 -21.36
N GLN A 211 -15.79 27.53 -20.45
CA GLN A 211 -15.67 27.82 -19.02
C GLN A 211 -14.53 28.80 -18.67
N LYS A 212 -13.66 29.14 -19.63
CA LYS A 212 -12.63 30.20 -19.47
C LYS A 212 -13.21 31.59 -19.15
N MET A 213 -14.49 31.84 -19.46
CA MET A 213 -15.12 33.17 -19.32
C MET A 213 -15.72 33.45 -17.93
N LYS A 214 -15.73 32.48 -17.01
CA LYS A 214 -16.13 32.71 -15.60
C LYS A 214 -14.87 32.98 -14.75
N ALA A 215 -14.98 33.88 -13.77
CA ALA A 215 -13.90 34.21 -12.83
C ALA A 215 -13.22 32.96 -12.23
N SER A 216 -11.93 33.08 -11.92
CA SER A 216 -11.02 31.98 -11.61
C SER A 216 -11.38 31.27 -10.30
N GLN A 217 -11.26 29.94 -10.28
CA GLN A 217 -11.17 29.15 -9.06
C GLN A 217 -9.75 29.19 -8.46
N ASP A 218 -8.89 30.11 -8.91
CA ASP A 218 -7.52 30.28 -8.41
C ASP A 218 -7.47 30.66 -6.90
N ASP A 219 -8.61 31.07 -6.32
CA ASP A 219 -8.76 31.38 -4.88
C ASP A 219 -9.20 30.15 -4.03
N ALA A 220 -9.11 28.94 -4.59
CA ALA A 220 -9.44 27.72 -3.86
C ALA A 220 -8.39 27.38 -2.80
N LEU A 221 -7.11 27.48 -3.16
CA LEU A 221 -5.96 27.19 -2.31
C LEU A 221 -5.63 28.38 -1.40
N LEU A 222 -5.24 28.10 -0.16
CA LEU A 222 -4.79 29.13 0.76
C LEU A 222 -3.34 29.50 0.49
N GLN A 223 -3.02 30.80 0.50
CA GLN A 223 -1.64 31.26 0.45
C GLN A 223 -1.08 31.31 1.86
N LEU A 224 -0.43 30.23 2.31
CA LEU A 224 0.01 30.07 3.70
C LEU A 224 0.91 31.22 4.18
N ASP A 225 1.79 31.74 3.31
CA ASP A 225 2.68 32.87 3.64
C ASP A 225 1.94 34.16 4.01
N ARG A 226 0.64 34.26 3.66
CA ARG A 226 -0.22 35.41 3.99
C ARG A 226 -1.07 35.18 5.25
N ILE A 227 -0.99 34.01 5.87
CA ILE A 227 -1.76 33.64 7.06
C ILE A 227 -0.85 33.78 8.30
N PRO A 228 -1.04 34.82 9.14
CA PRO A 228 -0.08 35.17 10.19
C PRO A 228 0.02 34.17 11.34
N ASP A 229 -0.98 33.32 11.55
CA ASP A 229 -1.01 32.29 12.58
C ASP A 229 -0.57 30.90 12.08
N ILE A 230 -0.10 30.78 10.84
CA ILE A 230 0.54 29.54 10.34
C ILE A 230 2.06 29.77 10.27
N LEU A 231 2.81 28.86 10.88
CA LEU A 231 4.26 28.83 10.80
C LEU A 231 4.71 28.60 9.36
N LYS A 232 5.66 29.42 8.93
CA LYS A 232 6.37 29.23 7.66
C LYS A 232 7.30 28.04 7.79
N ILE A 233 7.65 27.41 6.66
CA ILE A 233 8.51 26.23 6.64
C ILE A 233 9.84 26.43 7.38
N ALA A 234 10.43 27.63 7.32
CA ALA A 234 11.68 27.98 8.00
C ALA A 234 11.55 28.07 9.53
N ASP A 235 10.33 28.25 10.03
CA ASP A 235 10.01 28.45 11.46
C ASP A 235 9.30 27.23 12.06
N VAL A 236 9.11 26.14 11.29
CA VAL A 236 8.44 24.93 11.78
C VAL A 236 9.33 24.27 12.83
N PRO A 237 8.82 24.01 14.05
CA PRO A 237 9.59 23.35 15.08
C PRO A 237 9.98 21.95 14.61
N CYS A 238 11.27 21.74 14.47
CA CYS A 238 11.89 20.43 14.35
C CYS A 238 12.47 20.07 15.72
N LEU A 239 12.53 18.78 16.03
CA LEU A 239 13.37 18.33 17.13
C LEU A 239 14.83 18.73 16.82
N GLY A 240 15.61 19.04 17.86
CA GLY A 240 17.00 19.42 17.67
C GLY A 240 17.78 18.29 17.01
N GLU A 241 18.83 18.61 16.25
CA GLU A 241 19.70 17.58 15.65
C GLU A 241 20.34 16.66 16.71
N ASP A 242 20.44 17.10 17.97
CA ASP A 242 20.93 16.31 19.10
C ASP A 242 19.85 15.45 19.79
N ASP A 243 18.58 15.59 19.39
CA ASP A 243 17.47 14.81 19.96
C ASP A 243 17.40 13.42 19.31
N ALA A 244 17.40 12.37 20.14
CA ALA A 244 17.36 10.98 19.70
C ALA A 244 16.08 10.63 18.93
N ASP A 245 14.98 11.34 19.18
CA ASP A 245 13.69 11.13 18.52
C ASP A 245 13.58 11.89 17.18
N THR A 246 14.62 12.60 16.75
CA THR A 246 14.65 13.30 15.45
C THR A 246 14.55 12.33 14.27
N TRP A 247 13.90 12.78 13.19
CA TRP A 247 13.75 12.04 11.94
C TRP A 247 14.20 12.87 10.75
N HIS A 248 14.94 12.25 9.85
CA HIS A 248 15.16 12.76 8.50
C HIS A 248 14.14 12.09 7.57
N VAL A 249 13.32 12.92 6.91
CA VAL A 249 12.21 12.46 6.07
C VAL A 249 12.35 13.07 4.68
N GLN A 250 12.17 12.24 3.65
CA GLN A 250 12.11 12.67 2.25
C GLN A 250 10.83 12.16 1.60
N ILE A 251 10.14 13.03 0.86
CA ILE A 251 8.96 12.67 0.08
C ILE A 251 9.37 12.26 -1.34
N PHE A 252 8.79 11.15 -1.80
CA PHE A 252 8.99 10.58 -3.13
C PHE A 252 7.66 10.44 -3.87
N ARG A 253 7.70 10.50 -5.20
CA ARG A 253 6.50 10.37 -6.05
C ARG A 253 6.75 9.49 -7.27
N SER A 254 5.64 8.96 -7.76
CA SER A 254 5.50 8.52 -9.16
C SER A 254 4.45 9.44 -9.76
N ILE A 255 4.86 10.42 -10.57
CA ILE A 255 3.93 11.39 -11.16
C ILE A 255 4.52 12.02 -12.40
N ASP A 256 3.68 12.56 -13.28
CA ASP A 256 4.14 13.19 -14.51
C ASP A 256 3.61 14.61 -14.71
N SER A 257 4.19 15.34 -15.67
CA SER A 257 3.80 16.71 -16.01
C SER A 257 2.34 16.85 -16.48
N ASN A 258 1.63 15.74 -16.74
CA ASN A 258 0.21 15.75 -17.07
C ASN A 258 -0.68 15.78 -15.83
N SER A 259 -0.14 15.47 -14.65
CA SER A 259 -0.87 15.48 -13.39
C SER A 259 -0.48 16.60 -12.43
N VAL A 260 0.59 17.35 -12.72
CA VAL A 260 1.02 18.50 -11.92
C VAL A 260 1.21 19.77 -12.75
N LYS A 261 1.13 20.91 -12.08
CA LYS A 261 1.61 22.22 -12.53
C LYS A 261 2.84 22.57 -11.70
N GLY A 262 3.93 23.04 -12.33
CA GLY A 262 5.15 23.45 -11.61
C GLY A 262 6.42 22.77 -12.11
N PHE A 263 6.29 21.64 -12.82
CA PHE A 263 7.44 21.01 -13.47
C PHE A 263 8.13 21.97 -14.45
N PRO A 264 9.48 21.96 -14.49
CA PRO A 264 10.24 22.86 -15.34
C PRO A 264 9.91 22.60 -16.82
N LYS A 265 10.10 23.62 -17.65
CA LYS A 265 9.91 23.48 -19.11
C LYS A 265 11.20 23.11 -19.83
N ASP A 266 12.35 23.50 -19.28
CA ASP A 266 13.65 23.16 -19.83
C ASP A 266 14.06 21.74 -19.41
N PRO A 267 14.32 20.82 -20.36
CA PRO A 267 14.84 19.48 -20.06
C PRO A 267 16.12 19.46 -19.20
N LYS A 268 16.97 20.50 -19.30
CA LYS A 268 18.17 20.60 -18.46
C LYS A 268 17.81 20.83 -16.98
N GLU A 269 16.89 21.75 -16.72
CA GLU A 269 16.37 21.99 -15.37
C GLU A 269 15.61 20.77 -14.85
N ALA A 270 14.87 20.06 -15.71
CA ALA A 270 14.19 18.81 -15.38
C ALA A 270 15.20 17.74 -14.90
N THR A 271 16.30 17.57 -15.64
CA THR A 271 17.35 16.59 -15.29
C THR A 271 18.03 16.96 -13.98
N ASN A 272 18.31 18.25 -13.74
CA ASN A 272 18.88 18.74 -12.47
C ASN A 272 17.95 18.50 -11.27
N LYS A 273 16.64 18.37 -11.50
CA LYS A 273 15.63 17.98 -10.51
C LYS A 273 15.37 16.47 -10.47
N ASN A 274 16.22 15.66 -11.10
CA ASN A 274 16.10 14.20 -11.22
C ASN A 274 14.81 13.73 -11.91
N LEU A 275 14.20 14.57 -12.75
CA LEU A 275 13.07 14.17 -13.59
C LEU A 275 13.57 13.48 -14.86
N VAL A 276 12.86 12.42 -15.27
CA VAL A 276 13.12 11.70 -16.51
C VAL A 276 12.33 12.33 -17.66
N CYS A 277 13.01 12.57 -18.78
CA CYS A 277 12.41 13.09 -20.00
C CYS A 277 11.83 11.95 -20.84
N GLY A 278 10.50 11.80 -20.83
CA GLY A 278 9.77 10.93 -21.74
C GLY A 278 9.30 11.64 -23.01
N LYS A 279 8.63 10.91 -23.90
CA LYS A 279 8.05 11.48 -25.12
C LYS A 279 6.94 12.48 -24.77
N ASN A 280 7.23 13.78 -24.87
CA ASN A 280 6.33 14.91 -24.55
C ASN A 280 5.84 14.94 -23.09
N VAL A 281 6.60 14.36 -22.16
CA VAL A 281 6.22 14.28 -20.75
C VAL A 281 7.48 14.29 -19.87
N LEU A 282 7.43 15.02 -18.76
CA LEU A 282 8.43 14.92 -17.70
C LEU A 282 7.90 14.02 -16.59
N ILE A 283 8.74 13.15 -16.06
CA ILE A 283 8.36 12.03 -15.21
C ILE A 283 9.18 12.11 -13.93
N ASP A 284 8.51 12.16 -12.80
CA ASP A 284 9.07 11.89 -11.49
C ASP A 284 8.87 10.39 -11.20
N MET A 285 9.98 9.67 -11.05
CA MET A 285 10.03 8.25 -10.67
C MET A 285 10.92 8.07 -9.43
N SER A 286 10.89 9.06 -8.54
CA SER A 286 11.70 9.10 -7.32
C SER A 286 11.35 7.97 -6.35
N ILE A 287 10.11 7.43 -6.36
CA ILE A 287 9.76 6.24 -5.57
C ILE A 287 10.59 5.02 -6.01
N HIS A 288 10.60 4.72 -7.31
CA HIS A 288 11.41 3.61 -7.84
C HIS A 288 12.88 3.80 -7.50
N THR A 289 13.39 5.01 -7.69
CA THR A 289 14.79 5.36 -7.37
C THR A 289 15.10 5.17 -5.88
N ALA A 290 14.19 5.58 -4.99
CA ALA A 290 14.34 5.44 -3.54
C ALA A 290 14.39 3.96 -3.12
N TYR A 291 13.48 3.12 -3.64
CA TYR A 291 13.50 1.68 -3.41
C TYR A 291 14.84 1.07 -3.87
N VAL A 292 15.28 1.36 -5.10
CA VAL A 292 16.55 0.84 -5.64
C VAL A 292 17.73 1.25 -4.76
N LYS A 293 17.81 2.52 -4.34
CA LYS A 293 18.89 3.01 -3.47
C LYS A 293 18.87 2.32 -2.10
N ALA A 294 17.70 2.18 -1.49
CA ALA A 294 17.56 1.51 -0.20
C ALA A 294 17.98 0.03 -0.27
N ILE A 295 17.54 -0.70 -1.30
CA ILE A 295 17.95 -2.10 -1.53
C ILE A 295 19.46 -2.22 -1.74
N ARG A 296 20.05 -1.32 -2.54
CA ARG A 296 21.49 -1.31 -2.78
C ARG A 296 22.30 -0.97 -1.53
N ALA A 297 21.79 -0.10 -0.65
CA ALA A 297 22.42 0.27 0.61
C ALA A 297 22.32 -0.84 1.67
N ALA A 298 21.30 -1.71 1.60
CA ALA A 298 21.04 -2.74 2.59
C ALA A 298 22.25 -3.65 2.87
N GLN A 299 22.52 -3.90 4.14
CA GLN A 299 23.66 -4.67 4.65
C GLN A 299 23.28 -5.95 5.38
N HIS A 300 22.13 -5.98 6.06
CA HIS A 300 21.73 -7.08 6.95
C HIS A 300 20.44 -7.75 6.47
N PHE A 301 19.35 -7.00 6.34
CA PHE A 301 18.08 -7.57 5.88
C PHE A 301 17.14 -6.55 5.26
N ILE A 302 16.15 -7.07 4.53
CA ILE A 302 15.03 -6.28 4.01
C ILE A 302 13.72 -6.97 4.40
N TYR A 303 12.76 -6.20 4.91
CA TYR A 303 11.41 -6.64 5.18
C TYR A 303 10.42 -5.82 4.35
N ILE A 304 9.59 -6.48 3.55
CA ILE A 304 8.64 -5.84 2.62
C ILE A 304 7.25 -6.34 2.90
N GLU A 305 6.29 -5.42 2.97
CA GLU A 305 4.87 -5.74 2.86
C GLU A 305 4.29 -5.00 1.65
N ASN A 306 3.75 -5.73 0.69
CA ASN A 306 3.24 -5.13 -0.52
C ASN A 306 2.04 -5.87 -1.11
N GLN A 307 1.02 -5.13 -1.54
CA GLN A 307 -0.15 -5.68 -2.25
C GLN A 307 0.21 -6.44 -3.54
N TYR A 308 1.26 -6.01 -4.23
CA TYR A 308 1.75 -6.67 -5.43
C TYR A 308 3.25 -6.86 -5.36
N PHE A 309 3.73 -7.98 -5.88
CA PHE A 309 5.16 -8.22 -6.05
C PHE A 309 5.44 -8.81 -7.43
N LEU A 310 5.59 -7.94 -8.44
CA LEU A 310 5.92 -8.36 -9.80
C LEU A 310 6.75 -7.32 -10.55
N GLY A 311 7.74 -7.79 -11.31
CA GLY A 311 8.63 -6.88 -12.04
C GLY A 311 9.89 -7.55 -12.57
N SER A 312 10.74 -6.72 -13.15
CA SER A 312 11.97 -7.14 -13.82
C SER A 312 11.73 -8.19 -14.90
N SER A 313 10.65 -8.01 -15.70
CA SER A 313 10.24 -9.00 -16.70
C SER A 313 11.31 -9.28 -17.74
N TYR A 314 12.17 -8.32 -18.04
CA TYR A 314 13.32 -8.47 -18.95
C TYR A 314 14.26 -9.63 -18.58
N ASN A 315 14.20 -10.14 -17.34
CA ASN A 315 14.99 -11.29 -16.90
C ASN A 315 14.15 -12.52 -16.53
N TRP A 316 12.87 -12.55 -16.91
CA TRP A 316 12.08 -13.78 -16.81
C TRP A 316 12.47 -14.76 -17.93
N ASN A 317 12.30 -16.05 -17.68
CA ASN A 317 12.59 -17.09 -18.68
C ASN A 317 11.67 -16.98 -19.92
N ASN A 318 10.44 -16.53 -19.71
CA ASN A 318 9.46 -16.23 -20.77
C ASN A 318 8.92 -14.81 -20.59
N TYR A 319 8.37 -14.21 -21.65
CA TYR A 319 7.73 -12.88 -21.61
C TYR A 319 8.66 -11.71 -21.27
N GLN A 320 9.91 -11.75 -21.76
CA GLN A 320 10.91 -10.70 -21.51
C GLN A 320 10.45 -9.31 -21.98
N ASP A 321 9.72 -9.26 -23.09
CA ASP A 321 9.22 -8.02 -23.69
C ASP A 321 7.87 -7.54 -23.11
N LEU A 322 7.39 -8.11 -22.00
CA LEU A 322 6.11 -7.72 -21.39
C LEU A 322 6.08 -6.25 -20.94
N GLY A 323 7.24 -5.67 -20.63
CA GLY A 323 7.39 -4.27 -20.26
C GLY A 323 7.13 -3.98 -18.76
N ALA A 324 7.20 -5.00 -17.89
CA ALA A 324 7.21 -4.83 -16.44
C ALA A 324 8.64 -4.63 -15.94
N ASN A 325 9.28 -3.55 -16.38
CA ASN A 325 10.72 -3.33 -16.28
C ASN A 325 11.21 -2.64 -15.00
N ASN A 326 10.35 -2.46 -14.00
CA ASN A 326 10.79 -1.99 -12.68
C ASN A 326 11.90 -2.92 -12.13
N LEU A 327 12.84 -2.35 -11.38
CA LEU A 327 14.10 -3.01 -11.02
C LEU A 327 14.01 -3.76 -9.69
N ILE A 328 12.92 -3.59 -8.95
CA ILE A 328 12.86 -3.95 -7.52
C ILE A 328 13.13 -5.43 -7.27
N PRO A 329 12.45 -6.38 -7.96
CA PRO A 329 12.73 -7.80 -7.76
C PRO A 329 14.18 -8.19 -8.11
N MET A 330 14.72 -7.65 -9.20
CA MET A 330 16.09 -7.97 -9.63
C MET A 330 17.14 -7.39 -8.67
N GLU A 331 16.99 -6.15 -8.21
CA GLU A 331 17.92 -5.54 -7.25
C GLU A 331 17.97 -6.33 -5.94
N ILE A 332 16.83 -6.87 -5.48
CA ILE A 332 16.77 -7.76 -4.31
C ILE A 332 17.53 -9.06 -4.58
N ALA A 333 17.25 -9.73 -5.70
CA ALA A 333 17.91 -10.98 -6.04
C ALA A 333 19.43 -10.82 -6.20
N LEU A 334 19.87 -9.73 -6.85
CA LEU A 334 21.28 -9.40 -7.00
C LEU A 334 21.93 -9.01 -5.67
N LYS A 335 21.24 -8.28 -4.79
CA LYS A 335 21.73 -7.98 -3.45
C LYS A 335 22.01 -9.26 -2.67
N ILE A 336 21.06 -10.20 -2.65
CA ILE A 336 21.25 -11.51 -2.02
C ILE A 336 22.42 -12.27 -2.66
N ALA A 337 22.44 -12.38 -3.98
CA ALA A 337 23.50 -13.08 -4.72
C ALA A 337 24.89 -12.49 -4.41
N ASN A 338 25.00 -11.17 -4.32
CA ASN A 338 26.26 -10.50 -3.98
C ASN A 338 26.69 -10.77 -2.54
N LYS A 339 25.75 -10.80 -1.58
CA LYS A 339 26.03 -11.17 -0.18
C LYS A 339 26.48 -12.62 -0.06
N ILE A 340 25.85 -13.54 -0.79
CA ILE A 340 26.29 -14.95 -0.90
C ILE A 340 27.73 -15.03 -1.42
N ARG A 341 28.03 -14.34 -2.53
CA ARG A 341 29.39 -14.32 -3.11
C ARG A 341 30.45 -13.74 -2.17
N ALA A 342 30.05 -12.78 -1.33
CA ALA A 342 30.90 -12.18 -0.31
C ALA A 342 31.01 -13.05 0.96
N ASN A 343 30.28 -14.18 1.04
CA ASN A 343 30.13 -14.99 2.25
C ASN A 343 29.63 -14.16 3.45
N GLU A 344 28.74 -13.20 3.18
CA GLU A 344 28.10 -12.35 4.17
C GLU A 344 26.65 -12.75 4.35
N ARG A 345 26.20 -12.76 5.61
CA ARG A 345 24.82 -13.12 5.90
C ARG A 345 23.86 -11.99 5.52
N PHE A 346 22.77 -12.35 4.83
CA PHE A 346 21.72 -11.42 4.43
C PHE A 346 20.39 -12.16 4.27
N SER A 347 19.27 -11.50 4.54
CA SER A 347 17.94 -12.11 4.37
C SER A 347 16.89 -11.13 3.88
N VAL A 348 15.90 -11.63 3.16
CA VAL A 348 14.76 -10.85 2.68
C VAL A 348 13.46 -11.57 2.98
N TYR A 349 12.52 -10.83 3.55
CA TYR A 349 11.18 -11.27 3.92
C TYR A 349 10.16 -10.44 3.14
N ILE A 350 9.27 -11.11 2.40
CA ILE A 350 8.25 -10.46 1.59
C ILE A 350 6.88 -10.98 2.00
N ILE A 351 6.01 -10.09 2.46
CA ILE A 351 4.60 -10.39 2.74
C ILE A 351 3.74 -9.79 1.62
N VAL A 352 2.96 -10.64 0.97
CA VAL A 352 2.01 -10.31 -0.10
C VAL A 352 0.63 -10.87 0.26
N PRO A 353 -0.48 -10.37 -0.31
CA PRO A 353 -1.77 -11.00 -0.08
C PRO A 353 -1.76 -12.41 -0.69
N MET A 354 -2.61 -13.31 -0.15
CA MET A 354 -2.72 -14.68 -0.67
C MET A 354 -3.10 -14.69 -2.16
N TRP A 355 -3.95 -13.74 -2.54
CA TRP A 355 -4.17 -13.33 -3.92
C TRP A 355 -4.56 -11.83 -3.95
N PRO A 356 -4.37 -11.13 -5.08
CA PRO A 356 -4.91 -9.77 -5.25
C PRO A 356 -6.43 -9.73 -5.11
N GLU A 357 -6.95 -8.72 -4.42
CA GLU A 357 -8.38 -8.51 -4.16
C GLU A 357 -9.23 -8.66 -5.42
N GLY A 358 -10.33 -9.40 -5.27
CA GLY A 358 -11.25 -9.75 -6.35
C GLY A 358 -11.34 -11.26 -6.52
N VAL A 359 -12.26 -11.69 -7.39
CA VAL A 359 -12.55 -13.11 -7.60
C VAL A 359 -11.28 -13.85 -8.08
N PRO A 360 -10.75 -14.83 -7.32
CA PRO A 360 -9.45 -15.43 -7.63
C PRO A 360 -9.39 -16.23 -8.93
N THR A 361 -10.53 -16.73 -9.39
CA THR A 361 -10.68 -17.43 -10.68
C THR A 361 -10.79 -16.46 -11.87
N SER A 362 -10.87 -15.15 -11.62
CA SER A 362 -10.95 -14.16 -12.70
C SER A 362 -9.65 -14.12 -13.51
N THR A 363 -9.77 -13.83 -14.80
CA THR A 363 -8.62 -13.69 -15.71
C THR A 363 -7.64 -12.63 -15.23
N ALA A 364 -8.11 -11.55 -14.59
CA ALA A 364 -7.24 -10.49 -14.09
C ALA A 364 -6.37 -11.01 -12.92
N THR A 365 -6.98 -11.60 -11.90
CA THR A 365 -6.27 -12.13 -10.72
C THR A 365 -5.30 -13.23 -11.13
N GLN A 366 -5.73 -14.18 -11.98
CA GLN A 366 -4.88 -15.26 -12.47
C GLN A 366 -3.66 -14.76 -13.25
N ARG A 367 -3.80 -13.70 -14.06
CA ARG A 367 -2.66 -13.09 -14.76
C ARG A 367 -1.68 -12.44 -13.81
N ILE A 368 -2.16 -11.79 -12.75
CA ILE A 368 -1.28 -11.16 -11.74
C ILE A 368 -0.49 -12.23 -10.98
N LEU A 369 -1.16 -13.30 -10.52
CA LEU A 369 -0.51 -14.44 -9.86
C LEU A 369 0.54 -15.10 -10.77
N PHE A 370 0.24 -15.23 -12.06
CA PHE A 370 1.19 -15.72 -13.05
C PHE A 370 2.45 -14.84 -13.16
N TRP A 371 2.30 -13.51 -13.18
CA TRP A 371 3.44 -12.58 -13.21
C TRP A 371 4.25 -12.58 -11.91
N GLN A 372 3.57 -12.70 -10.77
CA GLN A 372 4.23 -12.89 -9.48
C GLN A 372 5.05 -14.19 -9.47
N HIS A 373 4.48 -15.30 -9.95
CA HIS A 373 5.20 -16.58 -10.05
C HIS A 373 6.46 -16.47 -10.92
N ASN A 374 6.39 -15.86 -12.11
CA ASN A 374 7.57 -15.65 -12.96
C ASN A 374 8.63 -14.78 -12.28
N THR A 375 8.20 -13.78 -11.51
CA THR A 375 9.10 -12.94 -10.71
C THR A 375 9.79 -13.77 -9.62
N MET A 376 9.03 -14.55 -8.84
CA MET A 376 9.59 -15.43 -7.81
C MET A 376 10.59 -16.43 -8.40
N GLN A 377 10.23 -17.08 -9.51
CA GLN A 377 11.09 -18.05 -10.22
C GLN A 377 12.42 -17.41 -10.61
N MET A 378 12.39 -16.23 -11.24
CA MET A 378 13.59 -15.48 -11.63
C MET A 378 14.49 -15.13 -10.43
N MET A 379 13.90 -14.73 -9.30
CA MET A 379 14.67 -14.38 -8.10
C MET A 379 15.34 -15.60 -7.50
N TYR A 380 14.60 -16.69 -7.31
CA TYR A 380 15.14 -17.92 -6.72
C TYR A 380 16.19 -18.58 -7.61
N GLU A 381 16.03 -18.56 -8.94
CA GLU A 381 17.07 -19.03 -9.87
C GLU A 381 18.36 -18.21 -9.75
N THR A 382 18.24 -16.88 -9.64
CA THR A 382 19.40 -15.98 -9.45
C THR A 382 20.15 -16.30 -8.16
N ILE A 383 19.42 -16.52 -7.06
CA ILE A 383 20.00 -16.88 -5.75
C ILE A 383 20.65 -18.26 -5.79
N TYR A 384 19.99 -19.25 -6.37
CA TYR A 384 20.53 -20.60 -6.49
C TYR A 384 21.82 -20.64 -7.33
N LYS A 385 21.87 -19.89 -8.45
CA LYS A 385 23.09 -19.74 -9.25
C LYS A 385 24.25 -19.20 -8.41
N ALA A 386 24.00 -18.19 -7.59
CA ALA A 386 25.02 -17.64 -6.70
C ALA A 386 25.51 -18.66 -5.65
N LEU A 387 24.63 -19.51 -5.11
CA LEU A 387 25.02 -20.59 -4.19
C LEU A 387 25.96 -21.59 -4.88
N VAL A 388 25.61 -22.02 -6.10
CA VAL A 388 26.42 -22.96 -6.89
C VAL A 388 27.79 -22.36 -7.25
N GLU A 389 27.83 -21.08 -7.63
CA GLU A 389 29.08 -20.37 -7.98
C GLU A 389 30.13 -20.40 -6.86
N VAL A 390 29.70 -20.44 -5.59
CA VAL A 390 30.58 -20.48 -4.42
C VAL A 390 30.60 -21.83 -3.69
N GLY A 391 29.95 -22.87 -4.23
CA GLY A 391 29.94 -24.21 -3.66
C GLY A 391 29.14 -24.37 -2.36
N LEU A 392 28.10 -23.55 -2.17
CA LEU A 392 27.26 -23.52 -0.97
C LEU A 392 25.88 -24.18 -1.15
N GLU A 393 25.56 -24.72 -2.32
CA GLU A 393 24.25 -25.31 -2.68
C GLU A 393 23.88 -26.57 -1.87
N ASN A 394 24.88 -27.26 -1.29
CA ASN A 394 24.66 -28.40 -0.40
C ASN A 394 24.50 -27.95 1.07
N THR A 395 24.92 -26.74 1.41
CA THR A 395 24.91 -26.19 2.78
C THR A 395 23.66 -25.36 3.05
N TYR A 396 23.32 -24.49 2.09
CA TYR A 396 22.18 -23.59 2.17
C TYR A 396 21.21 -23.82 1.01
N GLU A 397 19.98 -23.36 1.19
CA GLU A 397 18.97 -23.33 0.14
C GLU A 397 18.49 -21.88 -0.11
N PRO A 398 17.87 -21.59 -1.27
CA PRO A 398 17.44 -20.22 -1.56
C PRO A 398 16.50 -19.61 -0.50
N GLN A 399 15.67 -20.43 0.15
CA GLN A 399 14.79 -20.00 1.26
C GLN A 399 15.52 -19.72 2.58
N ASP A 400 16.82 -20.01 2.69
CA ASP A 400 17.64 -19.47 3.78
C ASP A 400 17.92 -17.96 3.54
N TYR A 401 17.64 -17.39 2.37
CA TYR A 401 17.91 -15.98 2.05
C TYR A 401 16.68 -15.18 1.62
N LEU A 402 15.71 -15.79 0.95
CA LEU A 402 14.51 -15.12 0.44
C LEU A 402 13.25 -15.91 0.83
N ASN A 403 12.31 -15.26 1.51
CA ASN A 403 11.04 -15.90 1.88
C ASN A 403 9.85 -15.04 1.50
N PHE A 404 8.81 -15.71 0.98
CA PHE A 404 7.51 -15.12 0.68
C PHE A 404 6.47 -15.68 1.66
N PHE A 405 5.64 -14.79 2.20
CA PHE A 405 4.54 -15.08 3.10
C PHE A 405 3.27 -14.38 2.65
N CYS A 406 2.14 -14.84 3.17
CA CYS A 406 0.88 -14.11 3.15
C CYS A 406 0.26 -14.11 4.55
N LEU A 407 -0.87 -13.42 4.71
CA LEU A 407 -1.58 -13.37 5.99
C LEU A 407 -2.95 -14.06 5.90
N GLY A 408 -3.37 -14.68 7.00
CA GLY A 408 -4.69 -15.30 7.11
C GLY A 408 -5.17 -15.43 8.54
N ASN A 409 -6.47 -15.59 8.70
CA ASN A 409 -7.09 -15.81 10.00
C ASN A 409 -8.09 -16.97 9.95
N ARG A 410 -8.34 -17.56 11.12
CA ARG A 410 -9.32 -18.62 11.34
C ARG A 410 -9.90 -18.53 12.74
N GLU A 411 -11.23 -18.46 12.82
CA GLU A 411 -11.97 -18.23 14.07
C GLU A 411 -12.87 -19.41 14.41
N VAL A 412 -12.81 -19.88 15.65
CA VAL A 412 -13.84 -20.82 16.12
C VAL A 412 -15.20 -20.11 16.21
N GLN A 413 -16.28 -20.88 16.15
CA GLN A 413 -17.61 -20.35 16.41
C GLN A 413 -17.80 -20.22 17.92
N GLU A 414 -18.29 -19.07 18.40
CA GLU A 414 -18.60 -18.91 19.83
C GLU A 414 -19.88 -19.69 20.18
N ASP A 415 -19.83 -20.44 21.29
CA ASP A 415 -20.91 -21.28 21.79
C ASP A 415 -22.14 -20.43 22.16
N GLY A 416 -23.10 -20.34 21.23
CA GLY A 416 -24.34 -19.59 21.43
C GLY A 416 -25.25 -19.49 20.20
N ASN A 417 -24.68 -19.59 18.99
CA ASN A 417 -25.45 -19.62 17.73
C ASN A 417 -25.27 -20.98 17.04
N ASN A 418 -25.89 -22.02 17.58
CA ASN A 418 -25.97 -23.35 16.96
C ASN A 418 -26.92 -23.35 15.75
N THR A 419 -26.57 -22.66 14.67
CA THR A 419 -27.07 -23.04 13.35
C THR A 419 -26.20 -24.20 12.88
N VAL A 420 -26.59 -25.41 13.26
CA VAL A 420 -26.04 -26.66 12.69
C VAL A 420 -26.30 -26.62 11.19
N VAL A 421 -25.30 -26.18 10.41
CA VAL A 421 -25.34 -26.34 8.97
C VAL A 421 -25.32 -27.84 8.71
N LYS A 422 -26.44 -28.35 8.20
CA LYS A 422 -26.62 -29.78 7.88
C LYS A 422 -25.45 -30.28 7.04
N SER A 423 -25.12 -31.55 7.26
CA SER A 423 -23.98 -32.32 6.76
C SER A 423 -23.95 -32.55 5.23
N SER A 424 -24.18 -31.52 4.40
CA SER A 424 -23.87 -31.56 2.98
C SER A 424 -22.42 -31.14 2.73
N LYS A 425 -21.77 -31.74 1.73
CA LYS A 425 -20.48 -31.21 1.23
C LYS A 425 -20.73 -29.79 0.72
N PRO A 426 -19.91 -28.79 1.09
CA PRO A 426 -20.04 -27.45 0.55
C PRO A 426 -19.91 -27.51 -0.98
N THR A 427 -20.84 -26.88 -1.68
CA THR A 427 -20.95 -26.85 -3.14
C THR A 427 -20.54 -25.51 -3.74
N THR A 428 -20.35 -24.49 -2.89
CA THR A 428 -19.92 -23.16 -3.29
C THR A 428 -18.73 -22.68 -2.46
N PRO A 429 -17.90 -21.77 -3.00
CA PRO A 429 -16.82 -21.14 -2.25
C PRO A 429 -17.30 -20.42 -0.97
N GLN A 430 -18.52 -19.87 -0.97
CA GLN A 430 -19.17 -19.24 0.18
C GLN A 430 -19.47 -20.26 1.29
N GLU A 431 -20.09 -21.39 0.96
CA GLU A 431 -20.36 -22.46 1.93
C GLU A 431 -19.05 -23.02 2.49
N LEU A 432 -18.01 -23.12 1.66
CA LEU A 432 -16.70 -23.61 2.07
C LEU A 432 -16.03 -22.65 3.06
N SER A 433 -16.02 -21.34 2.81
CA SER A 433 -15.41 -20.36 3.73
C SER A 433 -16.17 -20.23 5.05
N GLN A 434 -17.51 -20.31 5.02
CA GLN A 434 -18.34 -20.34 6.22
C GLN A 434 -18.06 -21.56 7.08
N LYS A 435 -17.96 -22.75 6.46
CA LYS A 435 -17.70 -24.01 7.15
C LYS A 435 -16.26 -24.12 7.66
N SER A 436 -15.28 -23.75 6.83
CA SER A 436 -13.86 -23.82 7.19
C SER A 436 -13.43 -22.71 8.16
N ARG A 437 -14.26 -21.66 8.28
CA ARG A 437 -14.11 -20.56 9.22
C ARG A 437 -12.79 -19.79 9.07
N ARG A 438 -12.26 -19.74 7.85
CA ARG A 438 -10.97 -19.11 7.51
C ARG A 438 -11.09 -18.18 6.32
N PHE A 439 -10.26 -17.15 6.29
CA PHE A 439 -10.07 -16.29 5.13
C PHE A 439 -8.69 -15.62 5.18
N MET A 440 -8.21 -15.12 4.04
CA MET A 440 -6.98 -14.32 4.04
C MET A 440 -7.18 -13.01 4.79
N ILE A 441 -6.13 -12.50 5.40
CA ILE A 441 -6.05 -11.09 5.79
C ILE A 441 -5.42 -10.37 4.60
N TYR A 442 -6.12 -9.38 4.06
CA TYR A 442 -5.67 -8.75 2.85
C TYR A 442 -4.53 -7.77 3.13
N VAL A 443 -3.34 -8.09 2.62
CA VAL A 443 -2.16 -7.23 2.70
C VAL A 443 -2.29 -6.14 1.65
N HIS A 444 -2.81 -4.99 2.06
CA HIS A 444 -2.86 -3.79 1.26
C HIS A 444 -1.66 -2.86 1.51
N SER A 445 -0.79 -3.19 2.46
CA SER A 445 0.46 -2.49 2.73
C SER A 445 1.26 -2.12 1.48
N LYS A 446 2.00 -1.01 1.53
CA LYS A 446 3.07 -0.67 0.57
C LYS A 446 4.28 -0.09 1.32
N GLY A 447 5.03 -0.96 1.98
CA GLY A 447 6.18 -0.56 2.79
C GLY A 447 7.39 -1.47 2.65
N MET A 448 8.55 -0.91 2.99
CA MET A 448 9.83 -1.61 3.07
C MET A 448 10.64 -1.07 4.25
N ILE A 449 11.15 -1.97 5.09
CA ILE A 449 12.08 -1.71 6.17
C ILE A 449 13.44 -2.30 5.78
N VAL A 450 14.51 -1.52 5.98
CA VAL A 450 15.89 -1.92 5.69
C VAL A 450 16.71 -1.77 6.96
N ASP A 451 17.35 -2.87 7.35
CA ASP A 451 18.35 -2.93 8.43
C ASP A 451 17.90 -2.37 9.79
N ASP A 452 16.58 -2.31 10.05
CA ASP A 452 15.95 -1.68 11.22
C ASP A 452 16.27 -0.18 11.43
N GLU A 453 16.85 0.50 10.44
CA GLU A 453 17.19 1.93 10.50
C GLU A 453 16.39 2.80 9.52
N TYR A 454 15.98 2.25 8.39
CA TYR A 454 15.31 3.01 7.33
C TYR A 454 13.98 2.37 6.93
N VAL A 455 12.96 3.21 6.70
CA VAL A 455 11.63 2.79 6.27
C VAL A 455 11.17 3.60 5.07
N ILE A 456 10.57 2.93 4.08
CA ILE A 456 9.75 3.54 3.02
C ILE A 456 8.31 3.10 3.22
N LEU A 457 7.37 4.05 3.16
CA LEU A 457 5.93 3.79 3.29
C LEU A 457 5.17 4.73 2.37
N GLY A 458 4.17 4.22 1.63
CA GLY A 458 3.37 5.06 0.75
C GLY A 458 2.20 4.35 0.10
N SER A 459 1.83 4.79 -1.10
CA SER A 459 0.75 4.21 -1.90
C SER A 459 1.23 3.27 -3.01
N ALA A 460 2.54 3.27 -3.30
CA ALA A 460 3.12 2.61 -4.46
C ALA A 460 3.34 1.10 -4.29
N ASN A 461 2.66 0.32 -5.11
CA ASN A 461 2.85 -1.12 -5.16
C ASN A 461 4.16 -1.52 -5.87
N ILE A 462 4.70 -2.72 -5.61
CA ILE A 462 5.83 -3.27 -6.37
C ILE A 462 5.28 -3.90 -7.66
N ASN A 463 4.92 -3.03 -8.60
CA ASN A 463 4.53 -3.37 -9.96
C ASN A 463 4.87 -2.20 -10.91
N GLN A 464 4.73 -2.44 -12.21
CA GLN A 464 5.02 -1.40 -13.20
C GLN A 464 4.03 -0.22 -13.13
N ARG A 465 2.77 -0.48 -12.73
CA ARG A 465 1.71 0.54 -12.61
C ARG A 465 2.08 1.65 -11.63
N SER A 466 2.64 1.29 -10.48
CA SER A 466 3.02 2.26 -9.45
C SER A 466 4.43 2.83 -9.64
N LEU A 467 5.37 2.07 -10.22
CA LEU A 467 6.79 2.44 -10.25
C LEU A 467 7.28 3.13 -11.54
N GLU A 468 6.47 3.17 -12.61
CA GLU A 468 6.88 3.77 -13.89
C GLU A 468 6.82 5.31 -13.90
N GLY A 469 6.02 5.93 -13.02
CA GLY A 469 5.82 7.38 -12.98
C GLY A 469 4.78 7.91 -14.00
N THR A 470 4.64 7.27 -15.16
CA THR A 470 3.64 7.67 -16.19
C THR A 470 2.30 6.96 -16.11
N ARG A 471 2.15 5.94 -15.26
CA ARG A 471 0.92 5.16 -15.11
C ARG A 471 0.05 5.74 -14.01
N ASP A 472 0.01 5.10 -12.84
CA ASP A 472 -0.71 5.64 -11.70
C ASP A 472 0.13 6.71 -11.00
N THR A 473 -0.54 7.70 -10.42
CA THR A 473 0.18 8.67 -9.57
C THR A 473 0.27 8.14 -8.16
N GLU A 474 1.48 8.11 -7.60
CA GLU A 474 1.77 7.59 -6.26
C GLU A 474 2.55 8.60 -5.42
N ILE A 475 2.55 8.40 -4.11
CA ILE A 475 3.35 9.18 -3.14
C ILE A 475 3.85 8.24 -2.05
N ALA A 476 5.07 8.46 -1.59
CA ALA A 476 5.67 7.75 -0.47
C ALA A 476 6.55 8.70 0.34
N MET A 477 6.79 8.34 1.59
CA MET A 477 7.87 8.91 2.38
C MET A 477 8.95 7.84 2.59
N GLY A 478 10.20 8.28 2.68
CA GLY A 478 11.26 7.47 3.27
C GLY A 478 11.91 8.22 4.41
N SER A 479 12.28 7.50 5.46
CA SER A 479 12.77 8.13 6.68
C SER A 479 13.68 7.23 7.50
N TYR A 480 14.54 7.86 8.29
CA TYR A 480 15.37 7.24 9.31
C TYR A 480 15.57 8.20 10.49
N GLN A 481 15.96 7.64 11.63
CA GLN A 481 16.39 8.42 12.79
C GLN A 481 17.93 8.48 12.81
N PRO A 482 18.57 9.66 12.68
CA PRO A 482 20.03 9.77 12.54
C PRO A 482 20.81 9.19 13.73
N HIS A 483 20.23 9.22 14.93
CA HIS A 483 20.80 8.64 16.16
C HIS A 483 20.59 7.13 16.30
N HIS A 484 19.78 6.52 15.42
CA HIS A 484 19.46 5.10 15.42
C HIS A 484 19.82 4.49 14.06
N THR A 485 21.07 4.68 13.63
CA THR A 485 21.64 4.01 12.45
C THR A 485 22.82 3.13 12.85
N TRP A 486 23.14 2.13 12.03
CA TRP A 486 24.34 1.30 12.20
C TRP A 486 25.62 2.15 12.18
N ALA A 487 25.66 3.15 11.30
CA ALA A 487 26.80 4.05 11.16
C ALA A 487 27.06 4.88 12.43
N THR A 488 26.00 5.39 13.06
CA THR A 488 26.11 6.22 14.27
C THR A 488 26.31 5.40 15.54
N LYS A 489 25.57 4.29 15.70
CA LYS A 489 25.60 3.50 16.95
C LYS A 489 26.75 2.49 17.03
N HIS A 490 27.29 2.06 15.89
CA HIS A 490 28.20 0.91 15.79
C HIS A 490 27.61 -0.38 16.41
N SER A 491 26.28 -0.43 16.54
CA SER A 491 25.49 -1.54 17.06
C SER A 491 24.12 -1.54 16.39
N ARG A 492 23.27 -2.53 16.70
CA ARG A 492 21.91 -2.61 16.16
C ARG A 492 21.10 -1.33 16.42
N PRO A 493 20.45 -0.79 15.38
CA PRO A 493 19.44 0.25 15.50
C PRO A 493 18.27 -0.23 16.36
N HIS A 494 18.15 0.29 17.59
CA HIS A 494 16.94 0.13 18.40
C HIS A 494 16.21 1.48 18.47
N GLY A 495 15.70 1.92 17.33
CA GLY A 495 14.84 3.09 17.20
C GLY A 495 13.37 2.70 17.02
N GLN A 496 12.56 3.66 16.61
CA GLN A 496 11.16 3.46 16.26
C GLN A 496 10.99 2.53 15.05
N VAL A 497 11.92 2.52 14.08
CA VAL A 497 11.86 1.59 12.93
C VAL A 497 11.95 0.14 13.39
N TYR A 498 12.92 -0.19 14.26
CA TYR A 498 13.02 -1.48 14.95
C TYR A 498 11.75 -1.82 15.74
N GLY A 499 11.26 -0.88 16.55
CA GLY A 499 10.06 -1.09 17.35
C GLY A 499 8.82 -1.38 16.50
N TYR A 500 8.67 -0.65 15.40
CA TYR A 500 7.59 -0.85 14.44
C TYR A 500 7.67 -2.23 13.76
N ARG A 501 8.87 -2.64 13.32
CA ARG A 501 9.11 -3.96 12.72
C ARG A 501 8.87 -5.10 13.71
N MET A 502 9.28 -4.96 14.98
CA MET A 502 8.94 -5.91 16.05
C MET A 502 7.43 -5.97 16.29
N SER A 503 6.73 -4.84 16.28
CA SER A 503 5.27 -4.79 16.44
C SER A 503 4.54 -5.53 15.30
N LEU A 504 4.96 -5.32 14.05
CA LEU A 504 4.42 -6.06 12.90
C LEU A 504 4.69 -7.56 13.02
N TRP A 505 5.88 -7.95 13.46
CA TRP A 505 6.20 -9.37 13.66
C TRP A 505 5.41 -9.97 14.83
N ALA A 506 5.14 -9.21 15.90
CA ALA A 506 4.29 -9.65 17.00
C ALA A 506 2.85 -9.92 16.53
N GLU A 507 2.30 -9.01 15.72
CA GLU A 507 1.01 -9.17 15.07
C GLU A 507 0.98 -10.41 14.17
N HIS A 508 1.95 -10.54 13.26
CA HIS A 508 1.95 -11.61 12.28
C HIS A 508 2.26 -12.97 12.89
N THR A 509 3.14 -13.07 13.86
CA THR A 509 3.54 -14.37 14.45
C THR A 509 2.73 -14.72 15.70
N GLY A 510 2.04 -13.75 16.31
CA GLY A 510 1.34 -13.92 17.58
C GLY A 510 2.27 -14.01 18.80
N THR A 511 3.57 -13.75 18.64
CA THR A 511 4.58 -13.85 19.69
C THR A 511 5.80 -12.97 19.38
N LEU A 512 6.73 -12.85 20.34
CA LEU A 512 8.04 -12.27 20.12
C LEU A 512 9.11 -13.25 20.62
N GLU A 513 10.12 -13.49 19.80
CA GLU A 513 11.25 -14.36 20.14
C GLU A 513 12.57 -13.61 19.99
N GLN A 514 13.56 -13.99 20.80
CA GLN A 514 14.87 -13.30 20.83
C GLN A 514 15.58 -13.33 19.47
N CYS A 515 15.41 -14.40 18.68
CA CYS A 515 16.02 -14.46 17.35
C CYS A 515 15.47 -13.38 16.40
N PHE A 516 14.29 -12.81 16.66
CA PHE A 516 13.70 -11.74 15.85
C PHE A 516 14.47 -10.41 15.95
N GLU A 517 15.33 -10.26 16.97
CA GLU A 517 16.27 -9.13 17.08
C GLU A 517 17.41 -9.24 16.05
N HIS A 518 17.57 -10.41 15.43
CA HIS A 518 18.58 -10.73 14.44
C HIS A 518 17.95 -11.23 13.13
N PRO A 519 17.19 -10.38 12.39
CA PRO A 519 16.45 -10.83 11.22
C PRO A 519 17.35 -11.44 10.14
N GLU A 520 18.59 -10.99 10.03
CA GLU A 520 19.53 -11.54 9.07
C GLU A 520 20.03 -12.93 9.45
N SER A 521 19.97 -13.34 10.72
CA SER A 521 20.50 -14.62 11.16
C SER A 521 19.81 -15.81 10.50
N LEU A 522 20.54 -16.92 10.33
CA LEU A 522 19.98 -18.17 9.81
C LEU A 522 18.91 -18.75 10.75
N GLU A 523 19.14 -18.62 12.06
CA GLU A 523 18.19 -19.01 13.10
C GLU A 523 16.86 -18.29 12.93
N CYS A 524 16.87 -16.96 12.82
CA CYS A 524 15.67 -16.17 12.64
C CYS A 524 14.93 -16.54 11.35
N VAL A 525 15.63 -16.63 10.21
CA VAL A 525 15.00 -16.98 8.93
C VAL A 525 14.28 -18.32 9.02
N ARG A 526 14.97 -19.35 9.53
CA ARG A 526 14.39 -20.69 9.67
C ARG A 526 13.24 -20.70 10.67
N ARG A 527 13.35 -19.94 11.76
CA ARG A 527 12.29 -19.83 12.77
C ARG A 527 11.02 -19.21 12.21
N ILE A 528 11.13 -18.07 11.51
CA ILE A 528 10.01 -17.40 10.84
C ILE A 528 9.38 -18.31 9.78
N ARG A 529 10.19 -19.05 9.03
CA ARG A 529 9.69 -20.02 8.05
C ARG A 529 8.89 -21.15 8.73
N VAL A 530 9.37 -21.68 9.84
CA VAL A 530 8.65 -22.70 10.64
C VAL A 530 7.31 -22.16 11.16
N PHE A 531 7.26 -20.90 11.62
CA PHE A 531 5.98 -20.25 11.98
C PHE A 531 5.01 -20.22 10.81
N GLY A 532 5.47 -19.74 9.65
CA GLY A 532 4.64 -19.70 8.44
C GLY A 532 4.13 -21.08 8.01
N GLU A 533 4.95 -22.11 8.10
CA GLU A 533 4.60 -23.50 7.78
C GLU A 533 3.59 -24.08 8.77
N HIS A 534 3.81 -23.90 10.07
CA HIS A 534 2.89 -24.39 11.10
C HIS A 534 1.53 -23.71 11.02
N ASN A 535 1.52 -22.38 10.87
CA ASN A 535 0.29 -21.61 10.71
C ASN A 535 -0.43 -21.97 9.41
N TRP A 536 0.29 -22.25 8.31
CA TRP A 536 -0.34 -22.76 7.08
C TRP A 536 -1.01 -24.11 7.30
N LEU A 537 -0.36 -25.05 8.00
CA LEU A 537 -0.97 -26.35 8.33
C LEU A 537 -2.24 -26.17 9.17
N GLN A 538 -2.21 -25.30 10.17
CA GLN A 538 -3.39 -24.97 10.99
C GLN A 538 -4.49 -24.30 10.16
N TYR A 539 -4.13 -23.34 9.30
CA TYR A 539 -5.05 -22.66 8.40
C TYR A 539 -5.71 -23.65 7.43
N ALA A 540 -4.93 -24.56 6.85
CA ALA A 540 -5.33 -25.53 5.84
C ALA A 540 -6.11 -26.74 6.40
N ALA A 541 -5.96 -27.07 7.69
CA ALA A 541 -6.54 -28.26 8.32
C ALA A 541 -8.08 -28.36 8.20
N ASP A 542 -8.62 -29.58 8.18
CA ASP A 542 -10.07 -29.81 8.20
C ASP A 542 -10.71 -29.37 9.52
N GLU A 543 -10.03 -29.58 10.64
CA GLU A 543 -10.47 -29.17 11.97
C GLU A 543 -10.36 -27.65 12.14
N VAL A 544 -11.44 -27.02 12.60
CA VAL A 544 -11.48 -25.58 12.88
C VAL A 544 -10.86 -25.32 14.24
N THR A 545 -9.76 -24.58 14.25
CA THR A 545 -9.08 -24.11 15.46
C THR A 545 -8.84 -22.60 15.37
N GLU A 546 -8.76 -21.93 16.52
CA GLU A 546 -8.49 -20.49 16.58
C GLU A 546 -7.01 -20.24 16.26
N MET A 547 -6.75 -19.36 15.29
CA MET A 547 -5.40 -18.90 14.97
C MET A 547 -5.01 -17.71 15.83
N ARG A 548 -3.77 -17.73 16.32
CA ARG A 548 -3.18 -16.60 17.07
C ARG A 548 -2.12 -15.84 16.27
N GLY A 549 -1.44 -16.53 15.36
CA GLY A 549 -0.52 -15.94 14.39
C GLY A 549 -1.18 -15.90 13.02
N HIS A 550 -0.92 -14.83 12.28
CA HIS A 550 -1.48 -14.56 10.97
C HIS A 550 -0.53 -14.89 9.81
N LEU A 551 0.77 -15.00 10.08
CA LEU A 551 1.81 -15.26 9.08
C LEU A 551 1.66 -16.68 8.53
N LEU A 552 1.41 -16.79 7.24
CA LEU A 552 1.32 -18.04 6.51
C LEU A 552 2.47 -18.15 5.52
N LYS A 553 3.02 -19.35 5.36
CA LYS A 553 3.85 -19.67 4.19
C LYS A 553 3.05 -19.33 2.93
N TYR A 554 3.63 -18.55 2.03
CA TYR A 554 2.99 -18.33 0.73
C TYR A 554 2.83 -19.69 0.04
N PRO A 555 1.65 -20.03 -0.55
CA PRO A 555 1.27 -21.40 -0.91
C PRO A 555 1.97 -21.93 -2.17
N VAL A 556 3.29 -21.86 -2.18
CA VAL A 556 4.19 -22.42 -3.18
C VAL A 556 5.27 -23.22 -2.48
N GLU A 557 5.71 -24.27 -3.15
CA GLU A 557 6.92 -25.00 -2.81
C GLU A 557 8.09 -24.41 -3.60
N VAL A 558 9.22 -24.20 -2.92
CA VAL A 558 10.48 -23.83 -3.57
C VAL A 558 11.46 -24.95 -3.26
N ASP A 559 11.85 -25.69 -4.29
CA ASP A 559 12.84 -26.76 -4.07
C ASP A 559 14.25 -26.19 -3.86
N ARG A 560 15.19 -27.05 -3.46
CA ARG A 560 16.58 -26.66 -3.18
C ARG A 560 17.29 -26.01 -4.38
N THR A 561 16.77 -26.21 -5.60
CA THR A 561 17.32 -25.61 -6.83
C THR A 561 16.67 -24.27 -7.18
N GLY A 562 15.75 -23.78 -6.35
CA GLY A 562 15.03 -22.52 -6.56
C GLY A 562 13.85 -22.64 -7.53
N LYS A 563 13.42 -23.86 -7.89
CA LYS A 563 12.23 -24.04 -8.73
C LYS A 563 10.97 -23.88 -7.89
N VAL A 564 10.10 -22.98 -8.34
CA VAL A 564 8.81 -22.68 -7.72
C VAL A 564 7.75 -23.60 -8.30
N LYS A 565 7.00 -24.27 -7.44
CA LYS A 565 5.88 -25.16 -7.78
C LYS A 565 4.69 -24.86 -6.88
N SER A 566 3.50 -25.28 -7.26
CA SER A 566 2.36 -25.30 -6.34
C SER A 566 2.69 -26.20 -5.16
N LEU A 567 2.26 -25.80 -3.95
CA LEU A 567 2.36 -26.66 -2.78
C LEU A 567 1.50 -27.94 -3.02
N PRO A 568 1.96 -29.14 -2.67
CA PRO A 568 1.20 -30.38 -2.91
C PRO A 568 -0.23 -30.30 -2.34
N GLY A 569 -1.23 -30.61 -3.16
CA GLY A 569 -2.65 -30.53 -2.79
C GLY A 569 -3.21 -29.10 -2.72
N CYS A 570 -2.47 -28.11 -3.22
CA CYS A 570 -2.86 -26.70 -3.30
C CYS A 570 -2.72 -26.17 -4.74
N GLU A 571 -2.94 -27.01 -5.75
CA GLU A 571 -2.98 -26.61 -7.17
C GLU A 571 -4.11 -25.62 -7.47
N THR A 572 -5.10 -25.55 -6.58
CA THR A 572 -6.11 -24.50 -6.51
C THR A 572 -6.29 -24.04 -5.06
N SER A 573 -6.75 -22.80 -4.90
CA SER A 573 -7.11 -22.19 -3.63
C SER A 573 -8.12 -23.08 -2.90
N GLN A 574 -7.79 -23.43 -1.66
CA GLN A 574 -8.63 -24.24 -0.78
C GLN A 574 -9.87 -23.50 -0.25
N ILE A 575 -10.19 -22.33 -0.81
CA ILE A 575 -11.33 -21.49 -0.46
C ILE A 575 -12.11 -21.09 -1.72
N LEU A 576 -11.41 -20.66 -2.78
CA LEU A 576 -12.03 -19.97 -3.93
C LEU A 576 -11.67 -20.57 -5.31
N GLU A 577 -11.13 -21.80 -5.38
CA GLU A 577 -10.87 -22.56 -6.62
C GLU A 577 -9.91 -21.92 -7.65
N GLY A 578 -9.31 -20.75 -7.39
CA GLY A 578 -8.29 -20.13 -8.25
C GLY A 578 -6.97 -20.89 -8.23
N ARG A 579 -6.26 -21.02 -9.36
CA ARG A 579 -4.94 -21.68 -9.43
C ARG A 579 -3.83 -20.83 -8.83
#